data_AF-A0A7X0NK86-F1
#
_entry.id   AF-A0A7X0NK86-F1
#
_cell.length_a   1.000
_cell.length_b   1.000
_cell.length_c   1.000
_cell.angle_alpha   90.00
_cell.angle_beta   90.00
_cell.angle_gamma   90.00
#
_symmetry.space_group_name_H-M   'P 1'
#
loop_
_entity.id
_entity.type
_entity.pdbx_description
1 polymer ?
#
loop_
_entity_poly.entity_id
_entity_poly.type
_entity_poly.pdbx_seq_one_letter_code
_entity_poly.pdbx_strand_id
1 'polypeptide(L)'
;MLIIFENNKDSRLYFLVRNALREAPAQHPSFQEARDQFERDYLATILKTTAGNVSQAAKIAQRNRTEFYKLLNKHHLNAEAFREG
;
A
#
# COMPACT_ATOMS: atom_id res chain seq x y z
N MET A 1 52.77 2.24 21.36
CA MET A 1 52.13 2.98 22.47
C MET A 1 52.46 4.44 22.22
N LEU A 2 51.63 5.28 21.62
CA LEU A 2 50.20 5.60 21.64
C LEU A 2 49.97 6.29 20.27
N ILE A 3 48.95 6.14 19.43
CA ILE A 3 47.50 6.10 19.62
C ILE A 3 46.97 5.40 18.35
N ILE A 4 46.46 4.17 18.49
CA ILE A 4 45.41 3.69 17.60
C ILE A 4 44.12 4.26 18.20
N PHE A 5 43.18 4.71 17.35
CA PHE A 5 41.82 5.18 17.68
C PHE A 5 41.62 6.65 18.06
N GLU A 6 41.85 7.59 17.14
CA GLU A 6 41.07 8.84 17.15
C GLU A 6 40.48 9.13 15.75
N ASN A 7 39.16 8.89 15.67
CA ASN A 7 38.19 9.64 14.89
C ASN A 7 38.35 9.74 13.37
N ASN A 8 38.33 8.59 12.67
CA ASN A 8 37.85 8.55 11.28
C ASN A 8 36.30 8.54 11.26
N LYS A 9 35.67 9.66 11.63
CA LYS A 9 34.23 9.91 11.41
C LYS A 9 33.96 10.94 10.29
N ASP A 10 35.00 11.55 9.73
CA ASP A 10 34.91 12.61 8.71
C ASP A 10 35.19 12.12 7.27
N SER A 11 35.35 10.83 7.04
CA SER A 11 35.48 10.33 5.67
C SER A 11 34.14 10.49 4.95
N ARG A 12 34.13 11.21 3.82
CA ARG A 12 32.99 11.28 2.90
C ARG A 12 32.43 9.88 2.59
N LEU A 13 33.29 8.87 2.56
CA LEU A 13 32.92 7.46 2.47
C LEU A 13 32.08 6.99 3.66
N TYR A 14 32.46 7.31 4.91
CA TYR A 14 31.63 7.00 6.08
C TYR A 14 30.25 7.69 6.01
N PHE A 15 30.19 8.94 5.53
CA PHE A 15 28.91 9.62 5.30
C PHE A 15 28.09 8.96 4.18
N LEU A 16 28.70 8.66 3.03
CA LEU A 16 28.03 8.02 1.89
C LEU A 16 27.55 6.60 2.23
N VAL A 17 28.37 5.82 2.94
CA VAL A 17 28.02 4.49 3.43
C VAL A 17 26.92 4.59 4.48
N ARG A 18 26.99 5.51 5.45
CA ARG A 18 25.89 5.73 6.41
C ARG A 18 24.61 6.22 5.75
N ASN A 19 24.67 7.00 4.68
CA ASN A 19 23.48 7.48 3.97
C ASN A 19 22.90 6.42 3.03
N ALA A 20 23.74 5.60 2.39
CA ALA A 20 23.30 4.48 1.56
C ALA A 20 22.75 3.32 2.42
N LEU A 21 23.32 3.11 3.62
CA LEU A 21 22.80 2.17 4.63
C LEU A 21 21.65 2.75 5.46
N ARG A 22 21.46 4.08 5.48
CA ARG A 22 20.15 4.68 5.74
C ARG A 22 19.29 4.44 4.50
N GLU A 23 18.98 3.18 4.23
CA GLU A 23 17.60 2.88 3.93
C GLU A 23 16.84 3.57 5.07
N ALA A 24 16.19 4.71 4.79
CA ALA A 24 15.14 5.18 5.67
C ALA A 24 14.33 3.92 5.96
N PRO A 25 14.19 3.50 7.24
CA PRO A 25 13.57 2.22 7.54
C PRO A 25 12.32 2.20 6.70
N ALA A 26 12.19 1.26 5.75
CA ALA A 26 11.04 1.20 4.89
C ALA A 26 9.88 1.18 5.87
N GLN A 27 9.23 2.33 6.05
CA GLN A 27 8.31 2.50 7.16
C GLN A 27 7.15 1.65 6.72
N HIS A 28 7.12 0.43 7.25
CA HIS A 28 6.06 -0.49 6.94
C HIS A 28 4.77 0.26 7.28
N PRO A 29 3.80 0.30 6.36
CA PRO A 29 2.51 0.87 6.67
C PRO A 29 2.03 0.24 7.97
N SER A 30 1.36 1.03 8.81
CA SER A 30 0.65 0.48 9.94
C SER A 30 -0.27 -0.64 9.45
N PHE A 31 -0.60 -1.59 10.34
CA PHE A 31 -1.53 -2.66 9.99
C PHE A 31 -2.84 -2.13 9.39
N GLN A 32 -3.30 -0.98 9.89
CA GLN A 32 -4.50 -0.32 9.38
C GLN A 32 -4.32 0.15 7.93
N GLU A 33 -3.23 0.85 7.62
CA GLU A 33 -2.92 1.31 6.25
C GLU A 33 -2.72 0.14 5.29
N ALA A 34 -2.00 -0.90 5.72
CA ALA A 34 -1.79 -2.10 4.91
C ALA A 34 -3.11 -2.80 4.58
N ARG A 35 -3.99 -2.92 5.58
CA ARG A 35 -5.32 -3.51 5.42
C ARG A 35 -6.21 -2.67 4.51
N ASP A 36 -6.20 -1.35 4.68
CA ASP A 36 -7.02 -0.45 3.86
C ASP A 36 -6.56 -0.48 2.40
N GLN A 37 -5.24 -0.49 2.15
CA GLN A 37 -4.69 -0.63 0.80
C GLN A 37 -5.09 -1.96 0.17
N PHE A 38 -4.94 -3.07 0.90
CA PHE A 38 -5.35 -4.40 0.44
C PHE A 38 -6.85 -4.44 0.09
N GLU A 39 -7.70 -3.92 0.97
CA GLU A 39 -9.15 -3.92 0.78
C GLU A 39 -9.54 -3.10 -0.47
N ARG A 40 -8.94 -1.92 -0.65
CA ARG A 40 -9.13 -1.10 -1.85
C ARG A 40 -8.72 -1.83 -3.13
N ASP A 41 -7.53 -2.44 -3.15
CA ASP A 41 -7.00 -3.10 -4.35
C ASP A 41 -7.80 -4.37 -4.70
N TYR A 42 -8.25 -5.11 -3.69
CA TYR A 42 -9.16 -6.23 -3.87
C TYR A 42 -10.47 -5.80 -4.53
N LEU A 43 -11.13 -4.75 -4.00
CA LEU A 43 -12.38 -4.22 -4.53
C LEU A 43 -12.21 -3.71 -5.98
N ALA A 44 -11.13 -2.99 -6.26
CA ALA A 44 -10.83 -2.52 -7.61
C ALA A 44 -10.61 -3.69 -8.58
N THR A 45 -9.93 -4.76 -8.14
CA THR A 45 -9.68 -5.95 -8.95
C THR A 45 -10.98 -6.63 -9.35
N ILE A 46 -11.86 -6.91 -8.39
CA ILE A 46 -13.14 -7.57 -8.70
C ILE A 46 -14.08 -6.68 -9.51
N LEU A 47 -14.06 -5.36 -9.33
CA LEU A 47 -14.81 -4.42 -10.17
C LEU A 47 -14.32 -4.42 -11.61
N LYS A 48 -13.00 -4.50 -11.85
CA LYS A 48 -12.43 -4.68 -13.20
C LYS A 48 -12.90 -6.00 -13.80
N THR A 49 -12.78 -7.10 -13.06
CA THR A 49 -13.16 -8.44 -13.53
C THR A 49 -14.65 -8.54 -13.88
N THR A 50 -15.51 -7.80 -13.19
CA THR A 50 -16.95 -7.80 -13.46
C THR A 50 -17.42 -6.61 -14.32
N ALA A 51 -16.51 -5.87 -14.94
CA ALA A 51 -16.81 -4.69 -15.75
C ALA A 51 -17.78 -3.71 -15.03
N GLY A 52 -17.50 -3.39 -13.77
CA GLY A 52 -18.33 -2.50 -12.96
C GLY A 52 -19.68 -3.08 -12.51
N ASN A 53 -19.95 -4.38 -12.70
CA ASN A 53 -21.16 -5.02 -12.20
C ASN A 53 -21.05 -5.29 -10.69
N VAL A 54 -21.64 -4.38 -9.91
CA VAL A 54 -21.65 -4.43 -8.44
C VAL A 54 -22.33 -5.69 -7.89
N SER A 55 -23.37 -6.21 -8.55
CA SER A 55 -24.03 -7.44 -8.10
C SER A 55 -23.11 -8.64 -8.16
N GLN A 56 -22.38 -8.78 -9.26
CA GLN A 56 -21.45 -9.88 -9.46
C GLN A 56 -20.22 -9.72 -8.57
N ALA A 57 -19.67 -8.50 -8.45
CA ALA A 57 -18.54 -8.23 -7.56
C ALA A 57 -18.88 -8.56 -6.10
N ALA A 58 -20.06 -8.17 -5.62
CA ALA A 58 -20.53 -8.50 -4.26
C ALA A 58 -20.66 -10.01 -4.04
N LYS A 59 -21.15 -10.75 -5.05
CA LYS A 59 -21.21 -12.23 -5.00
C LYS A 59 -19.82 -12.86 -4.90
N ILE A 60 -18.86 -12.40 -5.71
CA ILE A 60 -17.47 -12.88 -5.66
C ILE A 60 -16.85 -12.59 -4.30
N ALA A 61 -17.08 -11.40 -3.75
CA ALA A 61 -16.63 -11.00 -2.42
C ALA A 61 -17.40 -11.68 -1.27
N GLN A 62 -18.41 -12.51 -1.57
CA GLN A 62 -19.29 -13.15 -0.59
C GLN A 62 -19.90 -12.14 0.39
N ARG A 63 -20.31 -10.99 -0.14
CA ARG A 63 -20.99 -9.92 0.60
C ARG A 63 -22.36 -9.64 0.00
N ASN A 64 -23.27 -9.14 0.83
CA ASN A 64 -24.49 -8.56 0.32
C ASN A 64 -24.18 -7.23 -0.39
N ARG A 65 -25.09 -6.79 -1.27
CA ARG A 65 -24.93 -5.56 -2.06
C ARG A 65 -24.73 -4.31 -1.19
N THR A 66 -25.47 -4.19 -0.09
CA THR A 66 -25.42 -3.02 0.80
C THR A 66 -24.06 -2.88 1.46
N GLU A 67 -23.51 -3.96 2.02
CA GLU A 67 -22.17 -3.98 2.61
C GLU A 67 -21.10 -3.71 1.56
N PHE A 68 -21.29 -4.23 0.34
CA PHE A 68 -20.37 -3.93 -0.74
C PHE A 68 -20.33 -2.44 -1.09
N TYR A 69 -21.47 -1.77 -1.18
CA TYR A 69 -21.51 -0.32 -1.39
C TYR A 69 -20.84 0.47 -0.25
N LYS A 70 -20.98 0.02 1.01
CA LYS A 70 -20.26 0.64 2.14
C LYS A 70 -18.75 0.53 1.96
N LEU A 71 -18.25 -0.62 1.52
CA LEU A 71 -16.83 -0.83 1.22
C LEU A 71 -16.34 0.07 0.08
N LEU A 72 -17.12 0.20 -0.99
CA LEU A 72 -16.79 1.11 -2.09
C LEU A 72 -16.71 2.57 -1.62
N ASN A 73 -17.68 3.00 -0.82
CA ASN A 73 -17.71 4.35 -0.27
C ASN A 73 -16.53 4.62 0.68
N LYS A 74 -16.20 3.65 1.55
CA LYS A 74 -15.05 3.72 2.46
C LYS A 74 -13.74 3.92 1.69
N HIS A 75 -13.59 3.27 0.54
CA HIS A 75 -12.38 3.30 -0.28
C HIS A 75 -12.45 4.26 -1.48
N HIS A 76 -13.48 5.09 -1.54
CA HIS A 76 -13.71 6.08 -2.60
C HIS A 76 -13.67 5.48 -4.03
N LEU A 77 -14.24 4.28 -4.19
CA LEU A 77 -14.32 3.58 -5.47
C LEU A 77 -15.68 3.80 -6.13
N ASN A 78 -15.67 4.26 -7.38
CA ASN A 78 -16.87 4.36 -8.21
C ASN A 78 -16.95 3.17 -9.18
N ALA A 79 -17.97 2.32 -9.04
CA ALA A 79 -18.16 1.16 -9.91
C ALA A 79 -18.37 1.51 -11.39
N GLU A 80 -18.97 2.67 -11.68
CA GLU A 80 -19.20 3.14 -13.06
C GLU A 80 -17.89 3.40 -13.80
N ALA A 81 -16.82 3.79 -13.09
CA ALA A 81 -15.50 4.02 -13.70
C ALA A 81 -14.83 2.74 -14.23
N PHE A 82 -15.41 1.56 -13.93
CA PHE A 82 -14.93 0.25 -14.39
C PHE A 82 -15.78 -0.33 -15.52
N ARG A 83 -16.82 0.39 -15.97
CA ARG A 83 -17.56 0.01 -17.16
C ARG A 83 -16.82 0.53 -18.38
N GLU A 84 -16.46 -0.36 -19.28
CA GLU A 84 -16.10 0.04 -20.64
C GLU A 84 -17.38 0.51 -21.33
N GLY A 85 -17.33 1.71 -21.91
CA GLY A 85 -18.47 2.34 -22.60
C GLY A 85 -18.86 1.63 -23.89
#